data_AF-A0A4R6UVT6-F1
#
_entry.id   AF-A0A4R6UVT6-F1
#
_cell.length_a   1.000
_cell.length_b   1.000
_cell.length_c   1.000
_cell.angle_alpha   90.00
_cell.angle_beta   90.00
_cell.angle_gamma   90.00
#
_symmetry.space_group_name_H-M   'P 1'
#
loop_
_entity.id
_entity.type
_entity.pdbx_description
1 polymer ?
#
loop_
_entity_poly.entity_id
_entity_poly.type
_entity_poly.pdbx_seq_one_letter_code
_entity_poly.pdbx_strand_id
1 'polypeptide(L)'
;MLLLIYIRNIRRSAHDYPWVHLGVALFGNFAFVVGSLFFLSPTLTRAGTWLFVVASWGMLIGVIGEIMARYEAKQREKEVARVAVEVAAAAERNRAT
;
A
#
# COMPACT_ATOMS: atom_id res chain seq x y z
N MET A 1 -6.17 13.21 18.09
CA MET A 1 -6.94 12.07 18.67
C MET A 1 -7.80 11.33 17.65
N LEU A 2 -8.61 12.01 16.81
CA LEU A 2 -9.45 11.35 15.79
C LEU A 2 -8.67 10.60 14.70
N LEU A 3 -7.51 11.13 14.27
CA LEU A 3 -6.65 10.50 13.26
C LEU A 3 -6.12 9.11 13.71
N LEU A 4 -5.77 8.98 14.99
CA LEU A 4 -5.25 7.72 15.55
C LEU A 4 -6.35 6.66 15.73
N ILE A 5 -7.59 7.09 15.98
CA ILE A 5 -8.76 6.21 16.06
C ILE A 5 -9.14 5.70 14.66
N TYR A 6 -9.07 6.57 13.65
CA TYR A 6 -9.31 6.22 12.25
C TYR A 6 -8.31 5.17 11.73
N ILE A 7 -7.02 5.36 12.03
CA ILE A 7 -5.94 4.39 11.68
C ILE A 7 -6.12 3.05 12.42
N ARG A 8 -6.63 3.07 13.65
CA ARG A 8 -6.88 1.84 14.43
C ARG A 8 -8.04 1.01 13.86
N ASN A 9 -9.10 1.66 13.37
CA ASN A 9 -10.30 0.98 12.89
C ASN A 9 -10.11 0.27 11.54
N ILE A 10 -9.24 0.79 10.67
CA ILE A 10 -8.85 0.15 9.40
C ILE A 10 -8.21 -1.24 9.63
N ARG A 11 -7.54 -1.43 10.78
CA ARG A 11 -6.78 -2.65 11.10
C ARG A 11 -7.64 -3.92 11.20
N ARG A 12 -8.97 -3.81 11.35
CA ARG A 12 -9.92 -4.95 11.32
C ARG A 12 -10.53 -5.22 9.93
N SER A 13 -10.53 -4.24 9.03
CA SER A 13 -11.01 -4.38 7.64
C SER A 13 -9.87 -4.55 6.62
N ALA A 14 -8.61 -4.52 7.06
CA ALA A 14 -7.41 -4.54 6.23
C ALA A 14 -7.18 -5.85 5.43
N HIS A 15 -8.06 -6.85 5.54
CA HIS A 15 -7.96 -8.06 4.72
C HIS A 15 -8.55 -7.88 3.30
N ASP A 16 -9.36 -6.83 3.07
CA ASP A 16 -10.10 -6.63 1.81
C ASP A 16 -9.59 -5.50 0.91
N TYR A 17 -8.59 -4.71 1.35
CA TYR A 17 -8.12 -3.53 0.60
C TYR A 17 -6.82 -3.64 -0.24
N PRO A 18 -6.12 -4.79 -0.40
CA PRO A 18 -4.96 -4.83 -1.30
C PRO A 18 -5.34 -4.54 -2.77
N TRP A 19 -6.56 -4.87 -3.17
CA TRP A 19 -7.04 -4.66 -4.54
C TRP A 19 -7.30 -3.19 -4.88
N VAL A 20 -7.75 -2.38 -3.92
CA VAL A 20 -8.09 -0.98 -4.19
C VAL A 20 -6.85 -0.15 -4.42
N HIS A 21 -5.80 -0.29 -3.60
CA HIS A 21 -4.56 0.44 -3.83
C HIS A 21 -3.85 -0.04 -5.11
N LEU A 22 -3.90 -1.35 -5.40
CA LEU A 22 -3.32 -1.93 -6.61
C LEU A 22 -4.06 -1.43 -7.86
N GLY A 23 -5.40 -1.40 -7.81
CA GLY A 23 -6.23 -0.86 -8.89
C GLY A 23 -6.00 0.63 -9.13
N VAL A 24 -5.88 1.43 -8.07
CA VAL A 24 -5.58 2.86 -8.18
C VAL A 24 -4.17 3.11 -8.73
N ALA A 25 -3.17 2.33 -8.28
CA ALA A 25 -1.81 2.40 -8.80
C ALA A 25 -1.73 1.98 -10.29
N LEU A 26 -2.42 0.91 -10.66
CA LEU A 26 -2.46 0.41 -12.04
C LEU A 26 -3.20 1.37 -12.96
N PHE A 27 -4.33 1.91 -12.52
CA PHE A 27 -5.09 2.93 -13.25
C PHE A 27 -4.26 4.21 -13.43
N GLY A 28 -3.59 4.69 -12.38
CA GLY A 28 -2.70 5.84 -12.44
C GLY A 28 -1.55 5.64 -13.44
N ASN A 29 -0.90 4.47 -13.43
CA ASN A 29 0.14 4.14 -14.40
C ASN A 29 -0.39 4.06 -15.84
N PHE A 30 -1.55 3.45 -16.06
CA PHE A 30 -2.14 3.36 -17.39
C PHE A 30 -2.53 4.74 -17.93
N ALA A 31 -3.19 5.56 -17.10
CA ALA A 31 -3.52 6.93 -17.43
C ALA A 31 -2.26 7.78 -17.69
N PHE A 32 -1.15 7.51 -16.99
CA PHE A 32 0.12 8.19 -17.25
C PHE A 32 0.66 7.88 -18.65
N VAL A 33 0.64 6.60 -19.05
CA VAL A 33 1.08 6.19 -20.40
C VAL A 33 0.18 6.80 -21.48
N VAL A 34 -1.14 6.73 -21.32
CA VAL A 34 -2.09 7.30 -22.28
C VAL A 34 -1.95 8.83 -22.35
N GLY A 35 -1.79 9.50 -21.21
CA GLY A 35 -1.59 10.95 -21.14
C GLY A 35 -0.30 11.38 -21.82
N SER A 36 0.76 10.58 -21.68
CA SER A 36 2.04 10.80 -22.38
C SER A 36 1.90 10.66 -23.90
N LEU A 37 1.06 9.74 -24.38
CA LEU A 37 0.75 9.64 -25.81
C LEU A 37 -0.02 10.86 -26.32
N PHE A 38 -0.87 11.47 -25.50
CA PHE A 38 -1.63 12.66 -25.89
C PHE A 38 -0.72 13.89 -26.04
N PHE A 39 0.44 13.92 -25.36
CA PHE A 39 1.45 14.97 -25.56
C PHE A 39 2.13 14.94 -26.93
N LEU A 40 2.06 13.82 -27.67
CA LEU A 40 2.62 13.74 -29.04
C LEU A 40 1.79 14.53 -30.06
N SER A 41 0.53 14.88 -29.76
CA SER A 41 -0.32 15.65 -30.65
C SER A 41 -0.62 17.04 -30.09
N PRO A 42 -0.31 18.13 -30.82
CA PRO A 42 -0.51 19.51 -30.34
C PRO A 42 -1.98 19.85 -30.10
N THR A 43 -2.91 19.10 -30.68
CA THR A 43 -4.36 19.31 -30.48
C THR A 43 -4.87 18.61 -29.22
N LEU A 44 -4.21 17.55 -28.76
CA LEU A 44 -4.60 16.76 -27.58
C LEU A 44 -3.85 17.14 -26.30
N THR A 45 -2.87 18.06 -26.38
CA THR A 45 -2.01 18.45 -25.26
C THR A 45 -2.80 18.91 -24.02
N ARG A 46 -3.91 19.63 -24.21
CA ARG A 46 -4.77 20.07 -23.09
C ARG A 46 -5.43 18.87 -22.39
N ALA A 47 -5.93 17.90 -23.17
CA ALA A 47 -6.50 16.67 -22.62
C ALA A 47 -5.42 15.80 -21.95
N GLY A 48 -4.25 15.68 -22.57
CA GLY A 48 -3.08 14.98 -22.01
C GLY A 48 -2.60 15.58 -20.69
N THR A 49 -2.61 16.92 -20.55
CA THR A 49 -2.24 17.60 -19.30
C THR A 49 -3.19 17.24 -18.15
N TRP A 50 -4.50 17.26 -18.39
CA TRP A 50 -5.49 16.86 -17.38
C TRP A 50 -5.37 15.37 -17.03
N LEU A 51 -5.18 14.51 -18.03
CA LEU A 51 -4.97 13.08 -17.83
C LEU A 51 -3.71 12.82 -17.01
N PHE A 52 -2.64 13.56 -17.27
CA PHE A 52 -1.37 13.48 -16.55
C PHE A 52 -1.52 13.88 -15.08
N VAL A 53 -2.21 14.99 -14.79
CA VAL A 53 -2.47 15.42 -13.42
C VAL A 53 -3.24 14.34 -12.67
N VAL A 54 -4.36 13.85 -13.20
CA VAL A 54 -5.16 12.79 -12.57
C VAL A 54 -4.35 11.51 -12.39
N ALA A 55 -3.55 11.13 -13.38
CA ALA A 55 -2.65 9.98 -13.31
C ALA A 55 -1.61 10.11 -12.20
N SER A 56 -0.95 11.27 -12.07
CA SER A 56 0.04 11.54 -11.03
C SER A 56 -0.56 11.45 -9.62
N TRP A 57 -1.78 11.97 -9.43
CA TRP A 57 -2.50 11.85 -8.15
C TRP A 57 -2.85 10.39 -7.84
N GLY A 58 -3.32 9.62 -8.83
CA GLY A 58 -3.58 8.19 -8.67
C GLY A 58 -2.33 7.40 -8.28
N MET A 59 -1.20 7.69 -8.92
CA MET A 59 0.08 7.07 -8.63
C MET A 59 0.57 7.38 -7.21
N LEU A 60 0.42 8.63 -6.76
CA LEU A 60 0.77 9.06 -5.40
C LEU A 60 -0.03 8.30 -4.34
N ILE A 61 -1.35 8.19 -4.53
CA ILE A 61 -2.22 7.43 -3.64
C ILE A 61 -1.83 5.94 -3.64
N GLY A 62 -1.50 5.39 -4.80
CA GLY A 62 -1.00 4.02 -4.95
C GLY A 62 0.26 3.75 -4.11
N VAL A 63 1.25 4.63 -4.20
CA VAL A 63 2.52 4.52 -3.44
C VAL A 63 2.28 4.62 -1.93
N ILE A 64 1.43 5.54 -1.48
CA ILE A 64 1.08 5.67 -0.06
C ILE A 64 0.43 4.38 0.45
N GLY A 65 -0.48 3.80 -0.33
CA GLY A 65 -1.11 2.51 -0.02
C GLY A 65 -0.10 1.38 0.10
N GLU A 66 0.86 1.30 -0.83
CA GLU A 66 1.90 0.28 -0.80
C GLU A 66 2.86 0.44 0.39
N ILE A 67 3.26 1.67 0.74
CA ILE A 67 4.09 1.94 1.91
C ILE A 67 3.38 1.48 3.19
N MET A 68 2.09 1.77 3.33
CA MET A 68 1.29 1.33 4.47
C MET A 68 1.20 -0.20 4.53
N ALA A 69 0.91 -0.86 3.41
CA ALA A 69 0.84 -2.33 3.35
C ALA A 69 2.18 -3.00 3.72
N ARG A 70 3.31 -2.47 3.20
CA ARG A 70 4.65 -2.94 3.54
C ARG A 70 4.98 -2.74 5.02
N TYR A 71 4.53 -1.63 5.61
CA TYR A 71 4.73 -1.36 7.03
C TYR A 71 3.99 -2.39 7.90
N GLU A 72 2.74 -2.72 7.55
CA GLU A 72 1.95 -3.73 8.27
C GLU A 72 2.55 -5.14 8.15
N ALA A 73 2.98 -5.53 6.94
CA ALA A 73 3.63 -6.81 6.71
C ALA A 73 4.89 -6.98 7.59
N LYS A 74 5.71 -5.94 7.69
CA LYS A 74 6.93 -5.94 8.51
C LYS A 74 6.65 -6.01 10.01
N GLN A 75 5.54 -5.44 10.48
CA GLN A 75 5.11 -5.56 11.88
C GLN A 75 4.67 -6.99 12.21
N ARG A 76 3.90 -7.63 11.32
CA ARG A 76 3.50 -9.04 11.48
C ARG A 76 4.70 -9.96 11.51
N GLU A 77 5.69 -9.75 10.65
CA GLU A 77 6.92 -10.55 10.62
C GLU A 77 7.68 -10.47 11.96
N LYS A 78 7.81 -9.26 12.53
CA LYS A 78 8.44 -9.07 13.84
C LYS A 78 7.68 -9.75 14.98
N GLU A 79 6.35 -9.69 14.94
CA GLU A 79 5.50 -10.32 15.95
C GLU A 79 5.63 -11.85 15.91
N VAL A 80 5.59 -12.44 14.71
CA VAL A 80 5.80 -13.89 14.52
C VAL A 80 7.20 -14.32 14.97
N ALA A 81 8.24 -13.56 14.62
CA ALA A 81 9.61 -13.85 15.05
C ALA A 81 9.74 -13.81 16.58
N ARG A 82 9.11 -12.82 17.24
CA ARG A 82 9.12 -12.72 18.70
C ARG A 82 8.43 -13.91 19.35
N VAL A 83 7.25 -14.29 18.87
CA VAL A 83 6.51 -15.45 19.40
C VAL A 83 7.29 -16.75 19.19
N ALA A 84 7.92 -16.93 18.03
CA ALA A 84 8.76 -18.10 17.77
C ALA A 84 9.94 -18.22 18.76
N VAL A 85 10.58 -17.10 19.09
CA VAL A 85 11.66 -17.05 20.10
C VAL A 85 11.13 -17.38 21.49
N GLU A 86 9.99 -16.82 21.88
CA GLU A 86 9.36 -17.10 23.19
C GLU A 86 8.95 -18.58 23.32
N VAL A 87 8.41 -19.18 22.25
CA VAL A 87 8.03 -20.60 22.20
C VAL A 87 9.27 -21.50 22.27
N ALA A 88 10.35 -21.16 21.55
CA ALA A 88 11.59 -21.93 21.61
C ALA A 88 12.21 -21.91 23.02
N ALA A 89 12.26 -20.74 23.66
CA ALA A 89 12.76 -20.59 25.03
C ALA A 89 11.89 -21.38 26.04
N ALA A 90 10.57 -21.38 25.88
CA ALA A 90 9.66 -22.16 26.71
C ALA A 90 9.84 -23.67 26.52
N ALA A 91 10.09 -24.13 25.29
CA ALA A 91 10.34 -25.53 24.97
C ALA A 91 11.66 -26.02 25.58
N GLU A 92 12.72 -25.21 25.55
CA GLU A 92 13.98 -25.53 26.23
C GLU A 92 13.81 -25.61 27.74
N ARG A 93 13.06 -24.66 28.34
CA ARG A 93 12.76 -24.65 29.78
C ARG A 93 12.01 -25.90 30.22
N ASN A 94 11.02 -26.36 29.44
CA ASN A 94 10.28 -27.60 29.72
C ASN A 94 11.10 -28.88 29.53
N ARG A 95 12.18 -28.86 28.74
CA ARG A 95 13.08 -30.02 28.60
C ARG A 95 14.11 -30.12 29.73
N ALA A 96 14.37 -29.02 30.43
CA ALA A 96 15.32 -28.95 31.53
C ALA A 96 14.68 -29.22 32.91
N THR A 97 13.37 -29.47 32.95
CA THR A 97 12.60 -29.82 34.16
C THR A 97 12.15 -31.27 34.06
#